data_AF-A0A0D6JLM2-F1
#
_entry.id   AF-A0A0D6JLM2-F1
#
_cell.length_a   1.000
_cell.length_b   1.000
_cell.length_c   1.000
_cell.angle_alpha   90.00
_cell.angle_beta   90.00
_cell.angle_gamma   90.00
#
_symmetry.space_group_name_H-M   'P 1'
#
loop_
_entity.id
_entity.type
_entity.pdbx_description
1 polymer ?
#
loop_
_entity_poly.entity_id
_entity_poly.type
_entity_poly.pdbx_seq_one_letter_code
_entity_poly.pdbx_strand_id
1 'polypeptide(L)'
;MLADLSPLEVTALAVALVGLIPVITQYREETKLFAVGYVLLVVGMVATNVEALFLGSVLNFVEHAFGIGLAGVTFFAAAYLRRKNVIKDGDAA
;
A
#
# COMPACT_ATOMS: atom_id res chain seq x y z
N MET A 1 17.17 -2.74 19.48
CA MET A 1 15.76 -3.09 19.74
C MET A 1 14.81 -1.97 19.33
N LEU A 2 14.81 -0.78 19.97
CA LEU A 2 14.06 0.40 19.44
C LEU A 2 14.95 1.38 18.66
N ALA A 3 16.25 1.41 18.94
CA ALA A 3 17.21 2.30 18.27
C ALA A 3 17.50 1.92 16.80
N ASP A 4 17.15 0.69 16.40
CA ASP A 4 17.38 0.18 15.05
C ASP A 4 16.20 0.48 14.11
N LEU A 5 15.08 0.96 14.66
CA LEU A 5 13.92 1.36 13.87
C LEU A 5 14.11 2.78 13.34
N SER A 6 13.99 2.93 12.02
CA SER A 6 13.94 4.26 11.40
C SER A 6 12.66 4.99 11.85
N PRO A 7 12.76 6.22 12.40
CA PRO A 7 11.58 7.01 12.75
C PRO A 7 10.60 7.19 11.58
N LEU A 8 11.13 7.24 10.35
CA LEU A 8 10.33 7.33 9.14
C LEU A 8 9.50 6.06 8.90
N GLU A 9 10.11 4.88 9.05
CA GLU A 9 9.45 3.59 8.80
C GLU A 9 8.34 3.32 9.81
N VAL A 10 8.60 3.65 11.08
CA VAL A 10 7.61 3.54 12.16
C VAL A 10 6.45 4.51 11.95
N THR A 11 6.76 5.76 11.59
CA THR A 11 5.73 6.77 11.30
C THR A 11 4.89 6.34 10.10
N ALA A 12 5.53 5.86 9.04
CA ALA A 12 4.84 5.40 7.84
C ALA A 12 3.96 4.17 8.13
N LEU A 13 4.41 3.24 8.97
CA LEU A 13 3.60 2.10 9.41
C LEU A 13 2.38 2.58 10.21
N ALA A 14 2.57 3.47 11.18
CA ALA A 14 1.47 4.02 11.97
C ALA A 14 0.43 4.72 11.11
N VAL A 15 0.87 5.56 10.16
CA VAL A 15 -0.01 6.26 9.21
C VAL A 15 -0.74 5.27 8.31
N ALA A 16 -0.07 4.24 7.80
CA ALA A 16 -0.68 3.20 6.99
C ALA A 16 -1.76 2.41 7.75
N LEU A 17 -1.51 2.09 9.03
CA LEU A 17 -2.50 1.41 9.87
C LEU A 17 -3.71 2.29 10.17
N VAL A 18 -3.50 3.57 10.50
CA VAL A 18 -4.60 4.52 10.74
C VAL A 18 -5.41 4.75 9.47
N GLY A 19 -4.75 4.92 8.32
CA GLY A 19 -5.44 5.12 7.05
C GLY A 19 -6.13 3.84 6.52
N LEU A 20 -5.85 2.67 7.07
CA LEU A 20 -6.62 1.46 6.78
C LEU A 20 -8.07 1.58 7.28
N ILE A 21 -8.32 2.37 8.33
CA ILE A 21 -9.66 2.61 8.86
C ILE A 21 -10.60 3.15 7.77
N PRO A 22 -10.36 4.32 7.14
CA PRO A 22 -11.24 4.81 6.08
C PRO A 22 -11.29 3.88 4.86
N VAL A 23 -10.21 3.15 4.54
CA VAL A 23 -10.20 2.19 3.42
C VAL A 23 -11.20 1.06 3.64
N ILE A 24 -11.28 0.53 4.86
CA ILE A 24 -12.23 -0.53 5.22
C ILE A 24 -13.63 0.06 5.38
N THR A 25 -13.79 1.17 6.12
CA THR A 25 -15.11 1.71 6.45
C THR A 25 -15.80 2.38 5.26
N GLN A 26 -15.04 2.83 4.26
CA GLN A 26 -15.55 3.49 3.06
C GLN A 26 -15.29 2.66 1.78
N TYR A 27 -15.12 1.35 1.93
CA TYR A 27 -14.92 0.45 0.81
C TYR A 27 -16.06 0.54 -0.21
N ARG A 28 -15.72 0.60 -1.50
CA ARG A 28 -16.66 0.54 -2.62
C ARG A 28 -16.17 -0.46 -3.66
N GLU A 29 -17.08 -1.24 -4.24
CA GLU A 29 -16.71 -2.21 -5.27
C GLU A 29 -16.05 -1.57 -6.49
N GLU A 30 -16.50 -0.37 -6.87
CA GLU A 30 -15.95 0.41 -7.98
C GLU A 30 -14.47 0.77 -7.79
N THR A 31 -14.02 0.93 -6.54
CA THR A 31 -12.65 1.32 -6.19
C THR A 31 -11.89 0.17 -5.51
N LYS A 32 -12.35 -1.07 -5.66
CA LYS A 32 -11.75 -2.25 -5.00
C LYS A 32 -10.25 -2.39 -5.22
N LEU A 33 -9.74 -2.02 -6.40
CA LEU A 33 -8.31 -2.10 -6.71
C LEU A 33 -7.47 -1.09 -5.91
N PHE A 34 -8.03 0.07 -5.57
CA PHE A 34 -7.38 1.01 -4.64
C PHE A 34 -7.30 0.42 -3.24
N ALA A 35 -8.37 -0.26 -2.78
CA ALA A 35 -8.36 -0.93 -1.49
C ALA A 35 -7.33 -2.08 -1.45
N VAL A 36 -7.23 -2.88 -2.51
CA VAL A 36 -6.20 -3.94 -2.65
C VAL A 36 -4.80 -3.34 -2.61
N GLY A 37 -4.55 -2.27 -3.38
CA GLY A 37 -3.26 -1.56 -3.36
C GLY A 37 -2.90 -1.05 -1.96
N TYR A 38 -3.89 -0.55 -1.22
CA TYR A 38 -3.68 -0.08 0.15
C TYR A 38 -3.37 -1.22 1.11
N VAL A 39 -4.07 -2.34 1.02
CA VAL A 39 -3.78 -3.53 1.84
C VAL A 39 -2.37 -4.05 1.56
N LEU A 40 -1.97 -4.12 0.28
CA LEU A 40 -0.61 -4.49 -0.09
C LEU A 40 0.44 -3.54 0.50
N LEU A 41 0.16 -2.23 0.51
CA LEU A 41 1.02 -1.23 1.14
C LEU A 41 1.17 -1.49 2.65
N VAL A 42 0.06 -1.73 3.36
CA VAL A 42 0.09 -2.02 4.80
C VAL A 42 0.88 -3.30 5.07
N VAL A 43 0.66 -4.36 4.29
CA VAL A 43 1.40 -5.62 4.42
C VAL A 43 2.90 -5.40 4.19
N GLY A 44 3.27 -4.64 3.17
CA GLY A 44 4.68 -4.28 2.91
C GLY A 44 5.30 -3.52 4.08
N MET A 45 4.61 -2.51 4.62
CA MET A 45 5.10 -1.73 5.76
C MET A 45 5.26 -2.59 7.02
N VAL A 46 4.33 -3.52 7.29
CA VAL A 46 4.45 -4.46 8.41
C VAL A 46 5.64 -5.39 8.21
N ALA A 47 5.79 -5.96 7.02
CA ALA A 47 6.90 -6.87 6.70
C ALA A 47 8.26 -6.19 6.91
N THR A 48 8.46 -4.99 6.34
CA THR A 48 9.72 -4.25 6.48
C THR A 48 10.06 -3.91 7.94
N ASN A 49 9.07 -3.50 8.74
CA ASN A 49 9.31 -3.19 10.15
C ASN A 49 9.58 -4.47 10.98
N VAL A 50 8.94 -5.59 10.64
CA VAL A 50 9.23 -6.89 11.27
C VAL A 50 10.63 -7.35 10.89
N GLU A 51 11.03 -7.25 9.63
CA GLU A 51 12.39 -7.58 9.18
C GLU A 51 13.44 -6.75 9.94
N ALA A 52 13.24 -5.44 10.03
CA ALA A 52 14.14 -4.53 10.75
C ALA A 52 14.34 -4.94 12.22
N LEU A 53 13.32 -5.49 12.88
CA LEU A 53 13.38 -5.93 14.27
C LEU A 53 14.09 -7.27 14.47
N PHE A 54 13.95 -8.21 13.54
CA PHE A 54 14.38 -9.61 13.73
C PHE A 54 15.57 -10.04 12.86
N LEU A 55 15.73 -9.44 11.68
CA LEU A 55 16.68 -9.82 10.65
C LEU A 55 17.63 -8.68 10.24
N GLY A 56 17.38 -7.45 10.71
CA GLY A 56 18.20 -6.29 10.38
C GLY A 56 17.89 -5.78 8.97
N SER A 57 18.89 -5.71 8.09
CA SER A 57 18.76 -5.11 6.74
C SER A 57 19.06 -6.09 5.60
N VAL A 58 18.84 -7.39 5.79
CA VAL A 58 19.31 -8.44 4.88
C VAL A 58 18.51 -8.50 3.57
N LEU A 59 17.20 -8.30 3.64
CA LEU A 59 16.25 -8.35 2.54
C LEU A 59 15.61 -6.99 2.22
N ASN A 60 16.02 -5.93 2.92
CA ASN A 60 15.43 -4.59 2.84
C ASN A 60 15.11 -4.13 1.40
N PHE A 61 16.05 -4.27 0.45
CA PHE A 61 15.79 -3.90 -0.96
C PHE A 61 14.70 -4.75 -1.63
N VAL A 62 14.74 -6.06 -1.41
CA VAL A 62 13.77 -7.00 -2.02
C VAL A 62 12.39 -6.78 -1.40
N GLU A 63 12.31 -6.66 -0.07
CA GLU A 63 11.04 -6.40 0.60
C GLU A 63 10.43 -5.06 0.20
N HIS A 64 11.24 -4.02 0.09
CA HIS A 64 10.75 -2.71 -0.34
C HIS A 64 10.30 -2.72 -1.81
N ALA A 65 11.07 -3.36 -2.69
CA ALA A 65 10.75 -3.45 -4.11
C ALA A 65 9.49 -4.29 -4.37
N PHE A 66 9.31 -5.40 -3.67
CA PHE A 66 8.15 -6.26 -3.85
C PHE A 66 6.95 -5.81 -3.02
N GLY A 67 7.11 -5.50 -1.74
CA GLY A 67 6.00 -5.06 -0.88
C GLY A 67 5.42 -3.71 -1.33
N ILE A 68 6.23 -2.66 -1.26
CA ILE A 68 5.80 -1.30 -1.59
C ILE A 68 5.67 -1.13 -3.11
N GLY A 69 6.57 -1.73 -3.90
CA GLY A 69 6.49 -1.65 -5.35
C GLY A 69 5.24 -2.32 -5.95
N LEU A 70 4.83 -3.50 -5.46
CA LEU A 70 3.58 -4.12 -5.92
C LEU A 70 2.35 -3.29 -5.54
N ALA A 71 2.36 -2.64 -4.38
CA ALA A 71 1.31 -1.69 -4.01
C ALA A 71 1.26 -0.53 -5.02
N GLY A 72 2.41 0.05 -5.38
CA GLY A 72 2.52 1.11 -6.39
C GLY A 72 1.99 0.69 -7.76
N VAL A 73 2.36 -0.50 -8.24
CA VAL A 73 1.83 -1.07 -9.50
C VAL A 73 0.32 -1.25 -9.43
N THR A 74 -0.19 -1.72 -8.30
CA THR A 74 -1.63 -1.92 -8.10
C THR A 74 -2.39 -0.59 -8.12
N PHE A 75 -1.87 0.46 -7.47
CA PHE A 75 -2.45 1.80 -7.53
C PHE A 75 -2.42 2.37 -8.94
N PHE A 76 -1.32 2.18 -9.67
CA PHE A 76 -1.22 2.60 -11.07
C PHE A 76 -2.29 1.90 -11.94
N ALA A 77 -2.42 0.59 -11.81
CA ALA A 77 -3.44 -0.18 -12.51
C ALA A 77 -4.87 0.27 -12.13
N ALA A 78 -5.12 0.52 -10.84
CA ALA A 78 -6.40 1.02 -10.35
C ALA A 78 -6.75 2.38 -10.97
N ALA A 79 -5.80 3.31 -11.01
CA ALA A 79 -5.98 4.62 -11.62
C ALA A 79 -6.24 4.54 -13.13
N TYR A 80 -5.47 3.69 -13.83
CA TYR A 80 -5.64 3.48 -15.27
C TYR A 80 -7.02 2.91 -15.61
N LEU A 81 -7.46 1.88 -14.88
CA LEU A 81 -8.78 1.27 -15.08
C LEU A 81 -9.92 2.22 -14.72
N ARG A 82 -9.80 2.97 -13.62
CA ARG A 82 -10.81 3.98 -13.25
C ARG A 82 -10.93 5.04 -14.33
N ARG A 83 -9.81 5.56 -14.86
CA ARG A 83 -9.81 6.52 -15.97
C ARG A 83 -10.52 5.95 -17.20
N LYS A 84 -10.21 4.71 -17.57
CA LYS A 84 -10.82 4.06 -18.74
C LYS A 84 -12.34 3.89 -18.58
N ASN A 85 -12.81 3.53 -17.40
CA ASN A 85 -14.24 3.35 -17.14
C ASN A 85 -14.99 4.68 -17.17
N VAL A 86 -14.45 5.73 -16.55
CA VAL A 86 -15.07 7.07 -16.58
C VAL A 86 -15.20 7.62 -18.01
N ILE A 87 -14.20 7.40 -18.87
CA ILE A 87 -14.27 7.81 -20.29
C ILE A 87 -15.36 7.03 -21.03
N LYS A 88 -15.42 5.70 -20.84
CA LYS A 88 -16.42 4.86 -21.49
C LYS A 88 -17.86 5.19 -21.08
N ASP A 89 -18.07 5.49 -19.79
CA ASP A 89 -19.40 5.87 -19.29
C ASP A 89 -19.79 7.28 -19.78
N GLY A 90 -18.81 8.15 -20.04
CA GLY A 90 -19.03 9.49 -20.61
C GLY A 90 -19.33 9.51 -22.12
N ASP A 91 -18.84 8.54 -22.89
CA ASP A 91 -19.13 8.39 -24.33
C ASP A 91 -20.51 7.75 -24.59
N ALA A 92 -21.16 7.17 -23.58
CA ALA A 92 -22.46 6.51 -23.67
C ALA A 92 -23.65 7.41 -23.26
N ALA A 93 -23.38 8.66 -22.86
CA ALA A 93 -24.36 9.69 -22.50
C ALA A 93 -24.52 10.74 -23.62
#